data_AF-A0A177L9Q2-F1
#
_entry.id   AF-A0A177L9Q2-F1
#
_cell.length_a   1.000
_cell.length_b   1.000
_cell.length_c   1.000
_cell.angle_alpha   90.00
_cell.angle_beta   90.00
_cell.angle_gamma   90.00
#
_symmetry.space_group_name_H-M   'P 1'
#
loop_
_entity.id
_entity.type
_entity.pdbx_description
1 polymer ?
#
loop_
_entity_poly.entity_id
_entity_poly.type
_entity_poly.pdbx_seq_one_letter_code
_entity_poly.pdbx_strand_id
1 'polypeptide(L)'
;MQVEKLAVNILGNIKMGMKPDWNDYGVGLEKFGEALQYIDSNNLATGINVKRTEAGKEIMGYFTDDDFSLTLPGMEFLEKNTFKTN
;
A
#
# COMPACT_ATOMS: atom_id res chain seq x y z
N MET A 1 9.84 -6.26 8.55
CA MET A 1 9.67 -5.58 7.25
C MET A 1 9.35 -4.12 7.54
N GLN A 2 10.04 -3.17 6.90
CA GLN A 2 9.74 -1.73 7.06
C GLN A 2 8.48 -1.38 6.25
N VAL A 3 7.62 -0.50 6.77
CA VAL A 3 6.33 -0.09 6.15
C VAL A 3 6.53 0.42 4.72
N GLU A 4 7.58 1.20 4.48
CA GLU A 4 7.93 1.74 3.16
C GLU A 4 8.25 0.64 2.15
N LYS A 5 9.01 -0.39 2.54
CA LYS A 5 9.32 -1.54 1.67
C LYS A 5 8.08 -2.34 1.34
N LEU A 6 7.15 -2.49 2.29
CA LEU A 6 5.86 -3.11 2.06
C LEU A 6 5.02 -2.28 1.09
N ALA A 7 5.00 -0.95 1.26
CA ALA A 7 4.32 -0.04 0.35
C ALA A 7 4.84 -0.16 -1.10
N VAL A 8 6.16 -0.22 -1.30
CA VAL A 8 6.76 -0.46 -2.63
C VAL A 8 6.24 -1.75 -3.26
N ASN A 9 6.21 -2.86 -2.49
CA ASN A 9 5.70 -4.14 -3.00
C ASN A 9 4.20 -4.08 -3.34
N ILE A 10 3.41 -3.38 -2.53
CA ILE A 10 1.97 -3.15 -2.79
C ILE A 10 1.78 -2.35 -4.07
N LEU A 11 2.50 -1.24 -4.24
CA LEU A 11 2.46 -0.40 -5.44
C LEU A 11 2.88 -1.18 -6.70
N GLY A 12 3.85 -2.10 -6.57
CA GLY A 12 4.26 -3.01 -7.64
C GLY A 12 3.11 -3.90 -8.13
N ASN A 13 2.35 -4.50 -7.22
CA ASN A 13 1.18 -5.31 -7.58
C ASN A 13 0.08 -4.47 -8.23
N ILE A 14 -0.19 -3.27 -7.71
CA ILE A 14 -1.14 -2.32 -8.33
C ILE A 14 -0.72 -1.98 -9.77
N LYS A 15 0.58 -1.74 -10.03
CA LYS A 15 1.09 -1.49 -11.38
C LYS A 15 0.80 -2.64 -12.34
N MET A 16 0.79 -3.87 -11.83
CA MET A 16 0.48 -5.08 -12.59
C MET A 16 -1.02 -5.35 -12.72
N GLY A 17 -1.88 -4.47 -12.19
CA GLY A 17 -3.34 -4.65 -12.16
C GLY A 17 -3.79 -5.74 -11.17
N MET A 18 -2.92 -6.13 -10.23
CA MET A 18 -3.22 -7.12 -9.21
C MET A 18 -3.70 -6.43 -7.94
N LYS A 19 -4.85 -6.85 -7.41
CA LYS A 19 -5.36 -6.38 -6.14
C LYS A 19 -4.45 -6.91 -5.00
N PRO A 20 -3.86 -6.04 -4.17
CA PRO A 20 -3.01 -6.48 -3.07
C PRO A 20 -3.82 -7.15 -1.95
N ASP A 21 -3.46 -8.38 -1.55
CA ASP A 21 -3.97 -9.04 -0.35
C ASP A 21 -2.89 -9.13 0.73
N TRP A 22 -3.26 -8.91 1.99
CA TRP A 22 -2.31 -8.92 3.11
C TRP A 22 -1.63 -10.29 3.28
N ASN A 23 -2.31 -11.39 2.94
CA ASN A 23 -1.77 -12.74 3.02
C ASN A 23 -0.58 -12.94 2.06
N ASP A 24 -0.57 -12.26 0.90
CA ASP A 24 0.46 -12.40 -0.12
C ASP A 24 1.82 -11.85 0.33
N TYR A 25 1.82 -10.95 1.31
CA TYR A 25 3.03 -10.30 1.82
C TYR A 25 3.58 -10.96 3.09
N GLY A 26 2.89 -11.96 3.63
CA GLY A 26 3.29 -12.62 4.89
C GLY A 26 3.33 -11.66 6.09
N VAL A 27 2.49 -10.63 6.08
CA VAL A 27 2.38 -9.61 7.14
C VAL A 27 1.01 -9.67 7.81
N GLY A 28 0.91 -9.22 9.06
CA GLY A 28 -0.39 -9.09 9.73
C GLY A 28 -1.22 -7.93 9.16
N LEU A 29 -2.54 -8.01 9.35
CA LEU A 29 -3.51 -6.99 8.93
C LEU A 29 -3.13 -5.56 9.35
N GLU A 30 -2.62 -5.39 10.57
CA GLU A 30 -2.20 -4.10 11.11
C GLU A 30 -1.05 -3.47 10.28
N LYS A 31 0.00 -4.26 9.98
CA LYS A 31 1.13 -3.79 9.17
C LYS A 31 0.74 -3.51 7.72
N PHE A 32 -0.20 -4.29 7.20
CA PHE A 32 -0.77 -4.01 5.89
C PHE A 32 -1.54 -2.69 5.91
N GLY A 33 -2.37 -2.46 6.93
CA GLY A 33 -3.06 -1.20 7.13
C GLY A 33 -2.13 0.00 7.29
N GLU A 34 -1.02 -0.14 8.02
CA GLU A 34 0.04 0.89 8.11
C GLU A 34 0.63 1.24 6.74
N ALA A 35 0.91 0.23 5.91
CA ALA A 35 1.44 0.46 4.57
C ALA A 35 0.41 1.13 3.65
N LEU A 36 -0.85 0.74 3.74
CA LEU A 36 -1.93 1.40 3.00
C LEU A 36 -2.17 2.84 3.45
N GLN A 37 -2.08 3.09 4.76
CA GLN A 37 -2.10 4.45 5.29
C GLN A 37 -0.94 5.30 4.77
N TYR A 38 0.26 4.72 4.69
CA TYR A 38 1.40 5.41 4.11
C TYR A 38 1.17 5.75 2.64
N ILE A 39 0.66 4.79 1.85
CA ILE A 39 0.33 5.00 0.43
C ILE A 39 -0.72 6.09 0.25
N ASP A 40 -1.81 6.04 1.01
CA ASP A 40 -2.90 7.00 0.98
C ASP A 40 -2.45 8.40 1.42
N SER A 41 -1.74 8.51 2.55
CA SER A 41 -1.26 9.79 3.08
C SER A 41 -0.27 10.51 2.17
N ASN A 42 0.48 9.75 1.36
CA ASN A 42 1.42 10.29 0.36
C ASN A 42 0.79 10.37 -1.05
N ASN A 43 -0.50 10.08 -1.19
CA ASN A 43 -1.23 10.10 -2.46
C ASN A 43 -0.51 9.28 -3.55
N LEU A 44 -0.02 8.08 -3.21
CA LEU A 44 0.73 7.20 -4.12
C LEU A 44 -0.19 6.25 -4.91
N ALA A 45 -1.38 5.95 -4.40
CA ALA A 45 -2.40 5.19 -5.11
C ALA A 45 -3.80 5.65 -4.71
N THR A 46 -4.77 5.34 -5.56
CA THR A 46 -6.20 5.60 -5.36
C THR A 46 -6.94 4.31 -5.02
N GLY A 47 -8.19 4.44 -4.55
CA GLY A 47 -9.02 3.28 -4.21
C GLY A 47 -8.66 2.63 -2.88
N ILE A 48 -7.98 3.35 -1.99
CA ILE A 48 -7.60 2.85 -0.66
C ILE A 48 -8.57 3.40 0.37
N ASN A 49 -9.06 2.52 1.23
CA ASN A 49 -9.77 2.89 2.45
C ASN A 49 -8.94 2.50 3.65
N VAL A 50 -8.74 3.44 4.56
CA VAL A 50 -8.05 3.21 5.83
C VAL A 50 -9.01 3.53 6.97
N LYS A 51 -9.23 2.53 7.83
CA LYS A 51 -10.00 2.68 9.07
C LYS A 51 -9.07 2.60 10.26
N ARG A 52 -9.22 3.56 11.16
CA ARG A 52 -8.58 3.55 12.49
C ARG A 52 -9.68 3.24 13.51
N THR A 53 -9.49 2.22 14.33
CA THR A 53 -10.42 1.92 15.42
C THR A 53 -10.16 2.89 16.59
N GLU A 54 -11.23 3.37 17.24
CA GLU A 54 -11.15 4.32 18.37
C GLU A 54 -10.40 3.76 19.60
N ALA A 55 -10.18 2.43 19.64
CA ALA A 55 -9.32 1.77 20.61
C ALA A 55 -7.80 1.88 20.29
N GLY A 56 -7.44 2.74 19.32
CA GLY A 56 -6.13 3.40 19.27
C GLY A 56 -4.92 2.55 18.90
N LYS A 57 -5.09 1.33 18.36
CA LYS A 57 -3.94 0.51 17.95
C LYS A 57 -4.05 -0.09 16.56
N GLU A 58 -5.23 -0.54 16.14
CA GLU A 58 -5.31 -1.29 14.89
C GLU A 58 -5.64 -0.38 13.71
N ILE A 59 -4.70 -0.31 12.76
CA ILE A 59 -4.91 0.30 11.45
C ILE A 59 -5.34 -0.82 10.50
N MET A 60 -6.53 -0.71 9.92
CA MET A 60 -7.01 -1.62 8.89
C MET A 60 -7.10 -0.87 7.57
N GLY A 61 -6.49 -1.42 6.53
CA GLY A 61 -6.57 -0.88 5.17
C GLY A 61 -7.12 -1.91 4.20
N TYR A 62 -7.91 -1.47 3.22
CA TYR A 62 -8.39 -2.30 2.13
C TYR A 62 -8.57 -1.50 0.85
N PHE A 63 -8.48 -2.17 -0.29
CA PHE A 63 -8.78 -1.58 -1.59
C PHE A 63 -10.27 -1.72 -1.92
N THR A 64 -10.86 -0.68 -2.51
CA THR A 64 -12.16 -0.78 -3.19
C THR A 64 -12.03 -1.74 -4.37
N ASP A 65 -13.02 -2.62 -4.55
CA ASP A 65 -12.92 -3.75 -5.49
C ASP A 65 -12.68 -3.35 -6.95
N ASP A 66 -13.14 -2.17 -7.37
CA ASP A 66 -13.20 -1.83 -8.81
C ASP A 66 -12.37 -0.59 -9.24
N ASP A 67 -11.89 0.24 -8.31
CA ASP A 67 -11.27 1.55 -8.63
C ASP A 67 -9.95 1.80 -7.89
N PHE A 68 -8.95 0.93 -8.08
CA PHE A 68 -7.60 1.17 -7.58
C PHE A 68 -6.61 1.42 -8.72
N SER A 69 -5.81 2.47 -8.59
CA SER A 69 -4.79 2.82 -9.59
C SER A 69 -3.61 3.55 -8.97
N LEU A 70 -2.43 3.45 -9.61
CA LEU A 70 -1.27 4.25 -9.24
C LEU A 70 -1.48 5.72 -9.66
N THR A 71 -1.11 6.63 -8.77
CA THR A 71 -0.98 8.04 -9.11
C THR A 71 0.39 8.30 -9.75
N LEU A 72 0.56 9.48 -10.36
CA LEU A 72 1.88 9.91 -10.86
C LEU A 72 2.96 9.91 -9.76
N PRO A 73 2.73 10.49 -8.55
CA PRO A 73 3.66 10.35 -7.43
C PRO A 73 3.98 8.91 -7.05
N GLY A 74 2.97 8.02 -7.09
CA GLY A 74 3.15 6.59 -6.83
C GLY A 74 4.07 5.91 -7.83
N MET A 75 3.93 6.22 -9.11
CA MET A 75 4.81 5.69 -10.16
C MET A 75 6.25 6.17 -9.96
N GLU A 76 6.46 7.47 -9.73
CA GLU A 76 7.81 8.00 -9.46
C GLU A 76 8.45 7.38 -8.22
N PHE A 77 7.66 7.24 -7.15
CA PHE A 77 8.12 6.62 -5.90
C PHE A 77 8.52 5.16 -6.13
N LEU A 78 7.68 4.40 -6.84
CA LEU A 78 7.95 3.02 -7.19
C LEU A 78 9.24 2.92 -8.00
N GLU A 79 9.42 3.73 -9.05
CA GLU A 79 10.64 3.72 -9.85
C GLU A 79 11.88 4.03 -9.00
N LYS A 80 11.88 5.14 -8.25
CA LYS A 80 12.99 5.55 -7.38
C LYS A 80 13.43 4.46 -6.38
N ASN A 81 12.49 3.65 -5.90
CA ASN A 81 12.77 2.58 -4.94
C ASN A 81 13.06 1.22 -5.58
N THR A 82 12.57 0.96 -6.79
CA THR A 82 12.89 -0.28 -7.52
C THR A 82 14.33 -0.22 -8.08
N PHE A 83 14.77 0.97 -8.53
CA PHE A 83 16.13 1.20 -9.04
C PHE A 83 17.24 1.14 -7.97
N LYS A 84 16.91 1.24 -6.68
CA LYS A 84 17.89 1.13 -5.58
C LYS A 84 18.23 -0.30 -5.17
N THR A 85 17.59 -1.29 -5.79
CA THR A 85 17.72 -2.71 -5.45
C THR A 85 18.53 -3.54 -6.45
N ASN A 86 19.09 -2.90 -7.49
CA ASN A 86 20.10 -3.44 -8.39
C ASN A 86 21.48 -2.84 -8.05
#